data_AF-G3B663-F1
#
_entry.id   AF-G3B663-F1
#
_cell.length_a   1.000
_cell.length_b   1.000
_cell.length_c   1.000
_cell.angle_alpha   90.00
_cell.angle_beta   90.00
_cell.angle_gamma   90.00
#
_symmetry.space_group_name_H-M   'P 1'
#
loop_
_entity.id
_entity.type
_entity.pdbx_description
1 polymer ?
#
loop_
_entity_poly.entity_id
_entity_poly.type
_entity_poly.pdbx_seq_one_letter_code
_entity_poly.pdbx_strand_id
1 'polypeptide(L)'
;MSSSILFEDMFNVESVDSARYNKVARITGQSSTSQEIKITLDINSELFPVNDNDSLTIALASTLGNESSMLTSNGSWRPPKPSDRSLADDYDYVMYGTIYKFEESGTTDKMAVYISFGGLLMCLEGGYRSLSNLKQENAYILIRHFKE
;
A
#
# COMPACT_ATOMS: atom_id res chain seq x y z
N MET A 1 21.26 -7.20 -0.41
CA MET A 1 19.88 -7.09 -0.89
C MET A 1 19.31 -5.84 -0.23
N SER A 2 19.39 -4.68 -0.89
CA SER A 2 18.74 -3.47 -0.39
C SER A 2 17.24 -3.75 -0.36
N SER A 3 16.62 -3.68 0.81
CA SER A 3 15.18 -3.92 0.97
C SER A 3 14.42 -2.92 0.11
N SER A 4 13.72 -3.41 -0.92
CA SER A 4 12.83 -2.59 -1.75
C SER A 4 11.58 -2.13 -1.01
N ILE A 5 11.31 -2.74 0.14
CA ILE A 5 10.26 -2.38 1.07
C ILE A 5 10.66 -1.08 1.79
N LEU A 6 9.83 -0.06 1.61
CA LEU A 6 9.96 1.26 2.23
C LEU A 6 9.24 1.31 3.59
N PHE A 7 8.15 0.56 3.71
CA PHE A 7 7.32 0.46 4.89
C PHE A 7 6.61 -0.90 4.88
N GLU A 8 6.48 -1.55 6.03
CA GLU A 8 5.69 -2.77 6.21
C GLU A 8 5.17 -2.81 7.63
N ASP A 9 3.88 -3.11 7.78
CA ASP A 9 3.25 -3.26 9.09
C ASP A 9 1.98 -4.12 8.99
N MET A 10 1.49 -4.55 10.15
CA MET A 10 0.22 -5.25 10.29
C MET A 10 -0.85 -4.27 10.74
N PHE A 11 -1.96 -4.21 10.01
CA PHE A 11 -3.10 -3.34 10.31
C PHE A 11 -4.31 -4.16 10.68
N ASN A 12 -5.01 -3.71 11.73
CA ASN A 12 -6.35 -4.19 12.04
C ASN A 12 -7.36 -3.25 11.39
N VAL A 13 -8.29 -3.82 10.62
CA VAL A 13 -9.35 -3.06 9.94
C VAL A 13 -10.39 -2.65 10.97
N GLU A 14 -10.56 -1.34 11.14
CA GLU A 14 -11.53 -0.76 12.08
C GLU A 14 -12.89 -0.57 11.42
N SER A 15 -12.91 -0.20 10.13
CA SER A 15 -14.16 -0.03 9.39
C SER A 15 -13.96 -0.22 7.88
N VAL A 16 -15.02 -0.70 7.22
CA VAL A 16 -15.12 -0.83 5.77
C VAL A 16 -16.36 -0.10 5.25
N ASP A 17 -16.19 1.01 4.54
CA ASP A 17 -17.28 1.78 3.91
C ASP A 17 -17.38 1.49 2.40
N SER A 18 -18.44 0.80 2.00
CA SER A 18 -18.79 0.53 0.60
C SER A 18 -20.08 1.23 0.15
N ALA A 19 -20.68 2.10 0.98
CA ALA A 19 -22.04 2.58 0.78
C ALA A 19 -22.26 3.35 -0.54
N ARG A 20 -21.19 3.93 -1.10
CA ARG A 20 -21.23 4.77 -2.30
C ARG A 20 -20.84 4.05 -3.59
N TYR A 21 -20.25 2.86 -3.50
CA TYR A 21 -19.64 2.18 -4.66
C TYR A 21 -19.90 0.67 -4.62
N ASN A 22 -20.17 0.07 -5.78
CA ASN A 22 -20.47 -1.37 -5.84
C ASN A 22 -19.23 -2.26 -5.78
N LYS A 23 -18.05 -1.73 -6.14
CA LYS A 23 -16.81 -2.51 -6.34
C LYS A 23 -15.62 -1.94 -5.58
N VAL A 24 -15.80 -0.81 -4.90
CA VAL A 24 -14.75 -0.12 -4.16
C VAL A 24 -15.23 0.06 -2.74
N ALA A 25 -14.36 -0.22 -1.78
CA ALA A 25 -14.61 0.10 -0.39
C ALA A 25 -13.46 0.94 0.14
N ARG A 26 -13.77 1.89 1.03
CA ARG A 26 -12.78 2.61 1.81
C ARG A 26 -12.60 1.89 3.12
N ILE A 27 -11.41 1.35 3.35
CA ILE A 27 -11.03 0.75 4.62
C ILE A 27 -10.30 1.78 5.48
N THR A 28 -10.58 1.78 6.77
CA THR A 28 -9.77 2.47 7.77
C THR A 28 -9.19 1.44 8.72
N GLY A 29 -7.93 1.58 9.07
CA GLY A 29 -7.27 0.67 9.99
C GLY A 29 -6.20 1.34 10.81
N GLN A 30 -5.81 0.65 11.88
CA GLN A 30 -4.74 1.06 12.76
C GLN A 30 -3.66 -0.01 12.80
N SER A 31 -2.39 0.40 12.87
CA SER A 31 -1.29 -0.52 13.03
C SER A 31 -1.39 -1.28 14.35
N SER A 32 -1.06 -2.57 14.30
CA SER A 32 -0.98 -3.46 15.46
C SER A 32 0.28 -3.21 16.29
N THR A 33 1.33 -2.65 15.69
CA THR A 33 2.62 -2.41 16.35
C THR A 33 2.73 -1.00 16.91
N SER A 34 2.06 -0.02 16.30
CA SER A 34 2.08 1.38 16.73
C SER A 34 0.73 2.05 16.61
N GLN A 35 0.18 2.52 17.74
CA GLN A 35 -1.10 3.23 17.78
C GLN A 35 -1.08 4.58 17.04
N GLU A 36 0.10 5.13 16.78
CA GLU A 36 0.25 6.38 16.05
C GLU A 36 0.02 6.22 14.55
N ILE A 37 0.16 4.99 14.03
CA ILE A 37 0.08 4.72 12.60
C ILE A 37 -1.35 4.33 12.24
N LYS A 38 -1.93 5.11 11.32
CA LYS A 38 -3.28 4.90 10.81
C LYS A 38 -3.27 4.90 9.29
N ILE A 39 -4.13 4.09 8.71
CA ILE A 39 -4.29 3.99 7.27
C ILE A 39 -5.75 4.20 6.89
N THR A 40 -5.96 4.98 5.83
CA THR A 40 -7.21 5.01 5.05
C THR A 40 -6.86 4.59 3.64
N LEU A 41 -7.54 3.58 3.09
CA LEU A 41 -7.21 3.03 1.78
C LEU A 41 -8.48 2.67 1.00
N ASP A 42 -8.56 3.08 -0.25
CA ASP A 42 -9.55 2.59 -1.20
C ASP A 42 -9.05 1.29 -1.84
N ILE A 43 -9.87 0.23 -1.80
CA ILE A 43 -9.57 -1.08 -2.39
C ILE A 43 -10.69 -1.53 -3.33
N ASN A 44 -10.36 -2.38 -4.31
CA ASN A 44 -11.38 -3.10 -5.07
C ASN A 44 -11.90 -4.29 -4.24
N SER A 45 -13.06 -4.12 -3.61
CA SER A 45 -13.67 -5.10 -2.70
C SER A 45 -14.23 -6.34 -3.41
N GLU A 46 -14.44 -6.30 -4.72
CA GLU A 46 -14.85 -7.47 -5.51
C GLU A 46 -13.68 -8.42 -5.75
N LEU A 47 -12.48 -7.88 -5.98
CA LEU A 47 -11.26 -8.67 -6.22
C LEU A 47 -10.57 -9.09 -4.92
N PHE A 48 -10.63 -8.22 -3.90
CA PHE A 48 -9.99 -8.43 -2.60
C PHE A 48 -11.00 -8.09 -1.49
N PRO A 49 -11.85 -9.07 -1.09
CA PRO A 49 -12.82 -8.88 -0.02
C PRO A 49 -12.12 -8.63 1.32
N VAL A 50 -12.57 -7.63 2.06
CA VAL A 50 -12.08 -7.25 3.40
C VAL A 50 -13.29 -6.93 4.27
N ASN A 51 -13.27 -7.38 5.52
CA ASN A 51 -14.31 -7.15 6.52
C ASN A 51 -13.77 -6.39 7.72
N ASP A 52 -14.67 -5.85 8.53
CA ASP A 52 -14.34 -5.25 9.82
C ASP A 52 -13.65 -6.28 10.72
N ASN A 53 -12.61 -5.86 11.43
CA ASN A 53 -11.73 -6.66 12.30
C ASN A 53 -10.81 -7.65 11.59
N ASP A 54 -10.71 -7.63 10.25
CA ASP A 54 -9.67 -8.39 9.56
C ASP A 54 -8.27 -7.82 9.88
N SER A 55 -7.27 -8.71 9.97
CA SER A 55 -5.87 -8.33 10.09
C SER A 55 -5.18 -8.46 8.74
N LEU A 56 -4.58 -7.37 8.27
CA LEU A 56 -3.91 -7.28 6.97
C LEU A 56 -2.42 -6.97 7.18
N THR A 57 -1.54 -7.66 6.45
CA THR A 57 -0.16 -7.18 6.28
C THR A 57 -0.13 -6.24 5.09
N ILE A 58 0.31 -5.01 5.29
CA ILE A 58 0.42 -3.99 4.25
C ILE A 58 1.87 -3.55 4.15
N ALA A 59 2.43 -3.65 2.94
CA ALA A 59 3.76 -3.15 2.62
C ALA A 59 3.71 -2.14 1.48
N LEU A 60 4.57 -1.11 1.58
CA LEU A 60 4.88 -0.19 0.50
C LEU A 60 6.28 -0.49 -0.01
N ALA A 61 6.41 -0.67 -1.31
CA ALA A 61 7.68 -0.99 -1.95
C ALA A 61 7.98 -0.06 -3.12
N SER A 62 9.26 0.24 -3.32
CA SER A 62 9.75 1.02 -4.46
C SER A 62 9.79 0.23 -5.76
N THR A 63 10.05 -1.07 -5.65
CA THR A 63 10.26 -2.00 -6.77
C THR A 63 9.82 -3.40 -6.37
N LEU A 64 9.34 -4.17 -7.35
CA LEU A 64 9.02 -5.59 -7.22
C LEU A 64 10.22 -6.51 -7.49
N GLY A 65 11.36 -5.96 -7.93
CA GLY A 65 12.61 -6.69 -8.18
C GLY A 65 12.73 -7.34 -9.57
N ASN A 66 11.67 -7.36 -10.37
CA ASN A 66 11.63 -7.94 -11.73
C ASN A 66 11.23 -6.91 -12.81
N GLU A 67 11.43 -5.62 -12.55
CA GLU A 67 11.05 -4.54 -13.48
C GLU A 67 11.70 -4.69 -14.87
N SER A 68 12.91 -5.24 -14.92
CA SER A 68 13.64 -5.51 -16.17
C SER A 68 12.94 -6.52 -17.09
N SER A 69 12.08 -7.41 -16.54
CA SER A 69 11.26 -8.32 -17.35
C SER A 69 9.85 -7.77 -17.62
N MET A 70 9.38 -6.80 -16.82
CA MET A 70 8.08 -6.15 -16.99
C MET A 70 8.09 -4.94 -17.92
N LEU A 71 9.24 -4.26 -18.08
CA LEU A 71 9.36 -3.08 -18.93
C LEU A 71 10.11 -3.41 -20.21
N THR A 72 9.50 -3.08 -21.33
CA THR A 72 10.18 -3.11 -22.63
C THR A 72 11.15 -1.95 -22.78
N SER A 73 12.02 -2.01 -23.79
CA SER A 73 12.98 -0.94 -24.10
C SER A 73 12.33 0.42 -24.39
N ASN A 74 11.04 0.46 -24.72
CA ASN A 74 10.27 1.70 -24.91
C ASN A 74 9.45 2.12 -23.67
N GLY A 75 9.62 1.44 -22.53
CA GLY A 75 8.91 1.72 -21.29
C GLY A 75 7.49 1.15 -21.21
N SER A 76 7.02 0.42 -22.23
CA SER A 76 5.70 -0.23 -22.17
C SER A 76 5.71 -1.44 -21.23
N TRP A 77 4.65 -1.56 -20.43
CA TRP A 77 4.45 -2.63 -19.47
C TRP A 77 4.06 -3.96 -20.15
N ARG A 78 4.59 -5.05 -19.62
CA ARG A 78 4.22 -6.42 -19.97
C ARG A 78 3.96 -7.23 -18.70
N PRO A 79 2.99 -8.16 -18.74
CA PRO A 79 2.79 -9.08 -17.65
C PRO A 79 4.05 -9.95 -17.46
N PRO A 80 4.41 -10.27 -16.21
CA PRO A 80 5.54 -11.13 -15.90
C PRO A 80 5.36 -12.52 -16.51
N LYS A 81 6.48 -13.15 -16.88
CA LYS A 81 6.47 -14.55 -17.31
C LYS A 81 6.29 -15.45 -16.09
N PRO A 82 5.69 -16.65 -16.22
CA PRO A 82 5.50 -17.57 -15.10
C PRO A 82 6.78 -17.98 -14.35
N SER A 83 7.95 -17.84 -14.98
CA SER A 83 9.27 -18.12 -14.38
C SER A 83 9.81 -16.98 -13.51
N ASP A 84 9.26 -15.78 -13.65
CA ASP A 84 9.84 -14.55 -13.11
C ASP A 84 9.20 -14.21 -11.76
N ARG A 85 9.68 -14.88 -10.71
CA ARG A 85 9.23 -14.61 -9.35
C ARG A 85 9.59 -13.17 -8.93
N SER A 86 8.67 -12.52 -8.23
CA SER A 86 8.76 -11.15 -7.76
C SER A 86 8.23 -11.02 -6.33
N LEU A 87 8.41 -9.83 -5.74
CA LEU A 87 7.82 -9.52 -4.45
C LEU A 87 6.28 -9.63 -4.45
N ALA A 88 5.63 -9.41 -5.59
CA ALA A 88 4.17 -9.49 -5.70
C ALA A 88 3.62 -10.91 -5.47
N ASP A 89 4.41 -11.96 -5.71
CA ASP A 89 3.95 -13.35 -5.58
C ASP A 89 3.75 -13.78 -4.11
N ASP A 90 4.30 -13.02 -3.16
CA ASP A 90 4.17 -13.28 -1.73
C ASP A 90 2.95 -12.57 -1.09
N TYR A 91 2.16 -11.86 -1.91
CA TYR A 91 0.99 -11.07 -1.49
C TYR A 91 -0.26 -11.39 -2.33
N ASP A 92 -1.44 -11.09 -1.80
CA ASP A 92 -2.72 -11.43 -2.43
C ASP A 92 -3.27 -10.29 -3.31
N TYR A 93 -2.90 -9.04 -3.01
CA TYR A 93 -3.40 -7.86 -3.69
C TYR A 93 -2.29 -6.82 -3.87
N VAL A 94 -2.15 -6.29 -5.09
CA VAL A 94 -1.07 -5.36 -5.45
C VAL A 94 -1.64 -4.21 -6.27
N MET A 95 -1.26 -2.99 -5.92
CA MET A 95 -1.53 -1.80 -6.75
C MET A 95 -0.26 -0.99 -6.96
N TYR A 96 -0.21 -0.27 -8.08
CA TYR A 96 0.87 0.67 -8.41
C TYR A 96 0.31 2.08 -8.48
N GLY A 97 0.99 3.03 -7.84
CA GLY A 97 0.48 4.38 -7.68
C GLY A 97 1.57 5.42 -7.51
N THR A 98 1.14 6.67 -7.45
CA THR A 98 2.00 7.84 -7.34
C THR A 98 1.68 8.60 -6.06
N ILE A 99 2.73 8.94 -5.30
CA ILE A 99 2.64 9.80 -4.13
C ILE A 99 2.46 11.23 -4.63
N TYR A 100 1.36 11.87 -4.23
CA TYR A 100 1.00 13.19 -4.76
C TYR A 100 1.02 14.29 -3.70
N LYS A 101 1.02 13.93 -2.41
CA LYS A 101 1.05 14.92 -1.32
C LYS A 101 1.74 14.34 -0.09
N PHE A 102 2.57 15.17 0.52
CA PHE A 102 3.10 14.99 1.87
C PHE A 102 2.57 16.12 2.75
N GLU A 103 2.16 15.79 3.96
CA GLU A 103 1.70 16.76 4.94
C GLU A 103 2.48 16.57 6.24
N GLU A 104 3.34 17.53 6.54
CA GLU A 104 4.13 17.56 7.76
C GLU A 104 3.44 18.49 8.76
N SER A 105 3.18 17.99 9.97
CA SER A 105 2.63 18.83 11.02
C SER A 105 3.77 19.63 11.66
N GLY A 106 3.80 20.95 11.46
CA GLY A 106 4.90 21.80 11.96
C GLY A 106 5.06 21.86 13.48
N THR A 107 4.13 21.29 14.26
CA THR A 107 4.12 21.31 15.73
C THR A 107 4.14 19.93 16.38
N THR A 108 3.89 18.86 15.61
CA THR A 108 3.90 17.48 16.12
C THR A 108 4.83 16.63 15.26
N ASP A 109 5.50 15.62 15.81
CA ASP A 109 6.40 14.72 15.06
C ASP A 109 5.62 13.75 14.13
N LYS A 110 4.51 14.21 13.55
CA LYS A 110 3.56 13.47 12.73
C LYS A 110 3.61 13.92 11.28
N MET A 111 3.43 12.96 10.40
CA MET A 111 3.43 13.12 8.96
C MET A 111 2.29 12.30 8.36
N ALA A 112 1.69 12.82 7.29
CA ALA A 112 0.74 12.09 6.46
C ALA A 112 1.25 12.00 5.02
N VAL A 113 1.16 10.81 4.44
CA VAL A 113 1.55 10.52 3.06
C VAL A 113 0.31 10.12 2.27
N TYR A 114 0.09 10.78 1.14
CA TYR A 114 -1.04 10.52 0.28
C TYR A 114 -0.60 9.92 -1.06
N ILE A 115 -1.19 8.78 -1.42
CA ILE A 115 -0.88 8.03 -2.63
C ILE A 115 -2.16 7.82 -3.44
N SER A 116 -2.05 7.90 -4.77
CA SER A 116 -3.13 7.58 -5.69
C SER A 116 -2.75 6.39 -6.57
N PHE A 117 -3.55 5.32 -6.49
CA PHE A 117 -3.44 4.11 -7.28
C PHE A 117 -4.46 4.15 -8.43
N GLY A 118 -4.23 5.06 -9.38
CA GLY A 118 -5.13 5.23 -10.53
C GLY A 118 -6.53 5.75 -10.15
N GLY A 119 -6.65 6.49 -9.05
CA GLY A 119 -7.91 7.04 -8.53
C GLY A 119 -8.39 6.39 -7.23
N LEU A 120 -7.83 5.23 -6.84
CA LEU A 120 -8.00 4.67 -5.50
C LEU A 120 -7.02 5.36 -4.56
N LEU A 121 -7.52 6.05 -3.54
CA LEU A 121 -6.70 6.91 -2.69
C LEU A 121 -6.24 6.19 -1.43
N MET A 122 -5.06 6.58 -0.95
CA MET A 122 -4.53 6.18 0.35
C MET A 122 -4.05 7.40 1.12
N CYS A 123 -4.29 7.38 2.42
CA CYS A 123 -3.65 8.25 3.41
C CYS A 123 -2.99 7.35 4.46
N LEU A 124 -1.68 7.51 4.65
CA LEU A 124 -0.92 6.85 5.72
C LEU A 124 -0.40 7.94 6.67
N GLU A 125 -0.90 7.91 7.90
CA GLU A 125 -0.54 8.84 8.96
C GLU A 125 0.33 8.13 9.98
N GLY A 126 1.34 8.82 10.51
CA GLY A 126 2.25 8.22 11.49
C GLY A 126 3.38 9.16 11.91
N GLY A 127 4.28 8.65 12.75
CA GLY A 127 5.46 9.39 13.17
C GLY A 127 6.43 9.66 12.02
N TYR A 128 7.07 10.84 12.02
CA TYR A 128 7.97 11.28 10.94
C TYR A 128 9.07 10.25 10.64
N ARG A 129 9.68 9.64 11.67
CA ARG A 129 10.75 8.64 11.51
C ARG A 129 10.30 7.38 10.77
N SER A 130 9.03 7.00 10.90
CA SER A 130 8.48 5.80 10.27
C SER A 130 8.15 6.04 8.79
N LEU A 131 7.81 7.28 8.43
CA LEU A 131 7.31 7.64 7.09
C LEU A 131 8.31 8.42 6.23
N SER A 132 9.40 8.92 6.81
CA SER A 132 10.40 9.74 6.11
C SER A 132 11.11 9.03 4.95
N ASN A 133 11.03 7.70 4.87
CA ASN A 133 11.62 6.89 3.82
C ASN A 133 10.76 6.85 2.53
N LEU A 134 9.51 7.32 2.58
CA LEU A 134 8.57 7.31 1.46
C LEU A 134 8.80 8.45 0.45
N LYS A 135 10.05 8.91 0.24
CA LYS A 135 10.38 10.06 -0.64
C LYS A 135 10.29 9.77 -2.14
N GLN A 136 9.80 8.60 -2.54
CA GLN A 136 9.71 8.23 -3.95
C GLN A 136 8.40 8.70 -4.57
N GLU A 137 8.46 9.06 -5.85
CA GLU A 137 7.26 9.51 -6.58
C GLU A 137 6.29 8.36 -6.82
N ASN A 138 6.78 7.14 -7.06
CA ASN A 138 5.95 5.98 -7.33
C ASN A 138 6.17 4.89 -6.29
N ALA A 139 5.10 4.16 -5.97
CA ALA A 139 5.13 3.07 -5.00
C ALA A 139 4.16 1.96 -5.40
N TYR A 140 4.52 0.74 -5.02
CA TYR A 140 3.64 -0.40 -4.98
C TYR A 140 3.08 -0.53 -3.57
N ILE A 141 1.77 -0.77 -3.45
CA ILE A 141 1.17 -1.29 -2.22
C ILE A 141 0.92 -2.78 -2.41
N LEU A 142 1.32 -3.56 -1.41
CA LEU A 142 1.28 -5.00 -1.37
C LEU A 142 0.49 -5.40 -0.13
N ILE A 143 -0.58 -6.18 -0.30
CA ILE A 143 -1.50 -6.54 0.77
C ILE A 143 -1.75 -8.03 0.76
N ARG A 144 -1.74 -8.64 1.93
CA ARG A 144 -2.19 -10.01 2.15
C ARG A 144 -3.00 -10.10 3.43
N HIS A 145 -3.93 -11.04 3.45
CA HIS A 145 -4.59 -11.39 4.69
C HIS A 145 -3.58 -12.04 5.64
N PHE A 146 -3.63 -11.67 6.92
CA PHE A 146 -2.90 -12.42 7.92
C PHE A 146 -3.46 -13.83 7.96
N LYS A 147 -2.62 -14.83 7.72
CA LYS A 147 -2.95 -16.25 7.87
C LYS A 147 -2.23 -16.73 9.12
N GLU A 148 -2.99 -17.30 10.06
CA GLU A 148 -2.44 -18.03 11.23
C GLU A 148 -1.52 -19.19 10.81
#